data_AF-A0A2V9WAL4-F1
#
_entry.id   AF-A0A2V9WAL4-F1
#
_cell.length_a   1.000
_cell.length_b   1.000
_cell.length_c   1.000
_cell.angle_alpha   90.00
_cell.angle_beta   90.00
_cell.angle_gamma   90.00
#
_symmetry.space_group_name_H-M   'P 1'
#
loop_
_entity.id
_entity.type
_entity.pdbx_description
1 polymer ?
#
loop_
_entity_poly.entity_id
_entity_poly.type
_entity_poly.pdbx_seq_one_letter_code
_entity_poly.pdbx_strand_id
1 'polypeptide(L)'
;MLYNSSVTEVSQTRLDRVLAQLRLYEHPLLNFSARSKSDGVEVIITFKDENVPVHTYYFDLHPRDLDDPQFEWSFQRQLYDALHDYFVEMFIRTPQDRADRQKKGL
;
A
#
# COMPACT_ATOMS: atom_id res chain seq x y z
N MET A 1 -29.93 -14.21 13.58
CA MET A 1 -28.94 -13.29 12.98
C MET A 1 -27.54 -13.76 13.35
N LEU A 2 -26.89 -14.60 12.53
CA LEU A 2 -25.53 -15.14 12.77
C LEU A 2 -24.51 -14.72 11.70
N TYR A 3 -24.97 -14.01 10.66
CA TYR A 3 -24.17 -13.70 9.47
C TYR A 3 -23.02 -12.72 9.74
N ASN A 4 -23.08 -11.95 10.83
CA ASN A 4 -22.12 -10.88 11.10
C ASN A 4 -20.85 -11.36 11.84
N SER A 5 -20.93 -12.49 12.55
CA SER A 5 -19.78 -12.99 13.32
C SER A 5 -18.75 -13.65 12.41
N SER A 6 -19.21 -14.49 11.48
CA SER A 6 -18.32 -15.20 10.54
C SER A 6 -17.62 -14.27 9.56
N VAL A 7 -18.30 -13.22 9.07
CA VAL A 7 -17.67 -12.23 8.16
C VAL A 7 -16.56 -11.46 8.88
N THR A 8 -16.78 -11.09 10.14
CA THR A 8 -15.77 -10.39 10.95
C THR A 8 -14.54 -11.26 11.20
N GLU A 9 -14.74 -12.55 11.49
CA GLU A 9 -13.64 -13.52 11.69
C GLU A 9 -12.81 -13.75 10.41
N VAL A 10 -13.46 -13.83 9.25
CA VAL A 10 -12.77 -13.98 7.96
C VAL A 10 -11.96 -12.74 7.63
N SER A 11 -12.53 -11.54 7.77
CA SER A 11 -11.81 -10.28 7.53
C SER A 11 -10.65 -10.09 8.50
N GLN A 12 -10.76 -10.55 9.75
CA GLN A 12 -9.67 -10.53 10.71
C GLN A 12 -8.55 -11.51 10.32
N THR A 13 -8.90 -12.72 9.91
CA THR A 13 -7.93 -13.75 9.47
C THR A 13 -7.12 -13.26 8.27
N ARG A 14 -7.78 -12.61 7.30
CA ARG A 14 -7.11 -12.00 6.14
C ARG A 14 -6.20 -10.85 6.53
N LEU A 15 -6.64 -9.97 7.44
CA LEU A 15 -5.81 -8.88 7.96
C LEU A 15 -4.56 -9.44 8.66
N ASP A 16 -4.71 -10.46 9.51
CA ASP A 16 -3.60 -11.06 10.24
C ASP A 16 -2.57 -11.68 9.29
N ARG A 17 -3.03 -12.30 8.19
CA ARG A 17 -2.17 -12.82 7.13
C ARG A 17 -1.34 -11.72 6.48
N VAL A 18 -1.96 -10.59 6.12
CA VAL A 18 -1.26 -9.44 5.53
C VAL A 18 -0.28 -8.82 6.52
N LEU A 19 -0.67 -8.64 7.78
CA LEU A 19 0.21 -8.11 8.82
C LEU A 19 1.41 -9.03 9.07
N ALA A 20 1.21 -10.36 9.02
CA ALA A 20 2.31 -11.32 9.12
C ALA A 20 3.30 -11.19 7.97
N GLN A 21 2.80 -11.03 6.74
CA GLN A 21 3.65 -10.84 5.58
C GLN A 21 4.38 -9.51 5.61
N LEU A 22 3.70 -8.42 5.99
CA LEU A 22 4.30 -7.08 6.12
C LEU A 22 5.45 -7.04 7.12
N ARG A 23 5.40 -7.82 8.20
CA ARG A 23 6.48 -7.92 9.20
C ARG A 23 7.79 -8.49 8.64
N LEU A 24 7.78 -9.10 7.45
CA LEU A 24 8.98 -9.58 6.77
C LEU A 24 9.73 -8.45 6.04
N TYR A 25 9.13 -7.27 5.91
CA TYR A 25 9.72 -6.14 5.22
C TYR A 25 10.16 -5.06 6.21
N GLU A 26 11.40 -4.64 6.06
CA GLU A 26 11.94 -3.47 6.73
C GLU A 26 12.42 -2.47 5.67
N HIS A 27 11.96 -1.22 5.78
CA HIS A 27 12.39 -0.15 4.88
C HIS A 27 12.98 1.01 5.69
N PRO A 28 14.12 1.58 5.30
CA PRO A 28 14.77 2.66 6.05
C PRO A 28 13.93 3.94 6.13
N LEU A 29 13.08 4.18 5.12
CA LEU A 29 12.31 5.43 4.98
C LEU A 29 10.80 5.28 5.21
N LEU A 30 10.28 4.05 5.17
CA LEU A 30 8.84 3.81 5.08
C LEU A 30 8.36 2.93 6.22
N ASN A 31 7.14 3.19 6.68
CA ASN A 31 6.38 2.32 7.56
C ASN A 31 5.27 1.65 6.75
N PHE A 32 5.07 0.36 6.99
CA PHE A 32 3.99 -0.41 6.41
C PHE A 32 2.99 -0.78 7.50
N SER A 33 1.71 -0.57 7.21
CA SER A 33 0.62 -1.01 8.06
C SER A 33 -0.55 -1.46 7.20
N ALA A 34 -1.56 -2.09 7.81
CA ALA A 34 -2.74 -2.53 7.10
C ALA A 34 -3.97 -2.44 7.99
N ARG A 35 -5.15 -2.29 7.38
CA ARG A 35 -6.44 -2.34 8.06
C ARG A 35 -7.45 -3.15 7.25
N SER A 36 -8.41 -3.77 7.93
CA SER A 36 -9.55 -4.40 7.26
C SER A 36 -10.37 -3.35 6.53
N LYS A 37 -10.79 -3.67 5.31
CA LYS A 37 -11.65 -2.82 4.48
C LYS A 37 -12.67 -3.72 3.80
N SER A 38 -13.91 -3.68 4.30
CA SER A 38 -14.99 -4.63 3.97
C SER A 38 -14.53 -6.09 4.06
N ASP A 39 -14.46 -6.79 2.92
CA ASP A 39 -14.03 -8.19 2.84
C ASP A 39 -12.53 -8.32 2.53
N GLY A 40 -11.88 -7.21 2.14
CA GLY A 40 -10.46 -7.15 1.78
C GLY A 40 -9.60 -6.48 2.86
N VAL A 41 -8.38 -6.14 2.45
CA VAL A 41 -7.40 -5.48 3.31
C VAL A 41 -6.82 -4.29 2.56
N GLU A 42 -6.75 -3.13 3.21
CA GLU A 42 -6.06 -1.96 2.68
C GLU A 42 -4.69 -1.85 3.33
N VAL A 43 -3.65 -1.80 2.50
CA VAL A 43 -2.27 -1.57 2.91
C VAL A 43 -1.98 -0.08 2.86
N ILE A 44 -1.27 0.40 3.87
CA ILE A 44 -0.97 1.80 4.10
C ILE A 44 0.55 1.93 4.18
N ILE A 45 1.11 2.76 3.30
CA ILE A 45 2.54 3.09 3.26
C ILE A 45 2.70 4.56 3.66
N THR A 46 3.48 4.81 4.70
CA THR A 46 3.77 6.17 5.20
C THR A 46 5.26 6.39 5.26
N PHE A 47 5.68 7.65 5.16
CA PHE A 47 7.07 8.03 5.44
C PHE A 47 7.31 8.09 6.94
N LYS A 48 8.49 7.65 7.38
CA LYS A 48 8.83 7.59 8.81
C LYS A 48 8.94 8.97 9.47
N ASP A 49 9.42 9.95 8.72
CA ASP A 49 9.55 11.33 9.19
C ASP A 49 8.31 12.13 8.80
N GLU A 50 7.45 12.40 9.79
CA GLU A 50 6.21 13.17 9.61
C GLU A 50 6.46 14.65 9.22
N ASN A 51 7.70 15.14 9.36
CA ASN A 51 8.05 16.50 8.93
C ASN A 51 8.26 16.62 7.42
N VAL A 52 8.40 15.49 6.72
CA VAL A 52 8.50 15.47 5.26
C VAL A 52 7.07 15.45 4.70
N PRO A 53 6.62 16.48 3.95
CA PRO A 53 5.24 16.59 3.49
C PRO A 53 4.99 15.69 2.27
N VAL A 54 5.06 14.37 2.48
CA VAL A 54 4.76 13.35 1.48
C VAL A 54 3.42 12.72 1.78
N HIS A 55 2.70 12.35 0.73
CA HIS A 55 1.37 11.77 0.86
C HIS A 55 1.44 10.34 1.41
N THR A 56 0.40 9.90 2.11
CA THR A 56 0.24 8.48 2.45
C THR A 56 -0.25 7.72 1.22
N TYR A 57 0.39 6.60 0.90
CA TYR A 57 -0.02 5.74 -0.20
C TYR A 57 -0.87 4.58 0.30
N TYR A 58 -1.93 4.26 -0.45
CA TYR A 58 -2.89 3.23 -0.11
C TYR A 58 -3.11 2.30 -1.29
N PHE A 59 -3.18 0.99 -1.05
CA PHE A 59 -3.66 0.05 -2.05
C PHE A 59 -4.49 -1.06 -1.42
N ASP A 60 -5.45 -1.56 -2.19
CA ASP A 60 -6.39 -2.58 -1.73
C ASP A 60 -5.96 -3.98 -2.20
N LEU A 61 -6.09 -4.94 -1.29
CA LEU A 61 -5.97 -6.37 -1.55
C LEU A 61 -7.36 -6.97 -1.61
N HIS A 62 -7.68 -7.58 -2.75
CA HIS A 62 -8.98 -8.20 -2.96
C HIS A 62 -9.04 -9.56 -2.24
N PRO A 63 -10.21 -9.95 -1.67
CA PRO A 63 -10.41 -11.25 -1.02
C PRO A 63 -9.83 -12.45 -1.77
N ARG A 64 -9.96 -12.44 -3.10
CA ARG A 64 -9.49 -13.52 -3.98
C ARG A 64 -7.97 -13.68 -3.96
N ASP A 65 -7.23 -12.58 -3.91
CA ASP A 65 -5.76 -12.60 -3.88
C ASP A 65 -5.27 -13.03 -2.49
N LEU A 66 -6.01 -12.63 -1.45
CA LEU A 66 -5.76 -12.98 -0.05
C LEU A 66 -5.98 -14.47 0.25
N ASP A 67 -6.93 -15.09 -0.44
CA ASP A 67 -7.25 -16.51 -0.32
C ASP A 67 -6.39 -17.40 -1.26
N ASP A 68 -5.57 -16.80 -2.13
CA ASP A 68 -4.75 -17.52 -3.10
C ASP A 68 -3.58 -18.28 -2.43
N PRO A 69 -3.28 -19.52 -2.84
CA PRO A 69 -2.10 -20.26 -2.35
C PRO A 69 -0.77 -19.58 -2.63
N GLN A 70 -0.68 -18.75 -3.67
CA GLN A 70 0.51 -17.98 -4.06
C GLN A 70 0.51 -16.56 -3.50
N PHE A 71 -0.32 -16.28 -2.48
CA PHE A 71 -0.45 -14.96 -1.85
C PHE A 71 0.89 -14.30 -1.54
N GLU A 72 1.89 -14.99 -0.99
CA GLU A 72 3.16 -14.35 -0.62
C GLU A 72 3.87 -13.75 -1.84
N TRP A 73 3.84 -14.46 -2.97
CA TRP A 73 4.46 -14.02 -4.22
C TRP A 73 3.68 -12.89 -4.89
N SER A 74 2.35 -13.02 -4.98
CA SER A 74 1.49 -11.97 -5.55
C SER A 74 1.55 -10.69 -4.71
N PHE A 75 1.53 -10.83 -3.37
CA PHE A 75 1.68 -9.73 -2.44
C PHE A 75 3.03 -9.02 -2.60
N GLN A 76 4.13 -9.77 -2.67
CA GLN A 76 5.46 -9.16 -2.87
C GLN A 76 5.50 -8.34 -4.16
N ARG A 77 4.98 -8.89 -5.26
CA ARG A 77 4.91 -8.17 -6.53
C ARG A 77 4.09 -6.90 -6.41
N GLN A 78 2.90 -6.99 -5.83
CA GLN A 78 2.01 -5.83 -5.66
C GLN A 78 2.61 -4.76 -4.74
N LEU A 79 3.31 -5.17 -3.68
CA LEU A 79 4.03 -4.24 -2.80
C LEU A 79 5.16 -3.51 -3.55
N TYR A 80 5.90 -4.22 -4.41
CA TYR A 80 6.98 -3.61 -5.19
C TYR A 80 6.46 -2.67 -6.27
N ASP A 81 5.38 -3.05 -6.95
CA ASP A 81 4.71 -2.18 -7.91
C ASP A 81 4.17 -0.92 -7.21
N ALA A 82 3.55 -1.07 -6.03
CA ALA A 82 3.11 0.06 -5.21
C ALA A 82 4.26 0.98 -4.76
N LEU A 83 5.40 0.42 -4.36
CA LEU A 83 6.58 1.20 -4.00
C LEU A 83 7.14 1.96 -5.19
N HIS A 84 7.20 1.31 -6.35
CA HIS A 84 7.64 1.96 -7.59
C HIS A 84 6.77 3.17 -7.91
N ASP A 85 5.46 2.99 -7.92
CA ASP A 85 4.52 4.07 -8.22
C ASP A 85 4.60 5.19 -7.18
N TYR A 86 4.67 4.83 -5.90
CA TYR A 86 4.83 5.80 -4.82
C TYR A 86 6.09 6.67 -4.98
N PHE A 87 7.25 6.08 -5.28
CA PHE A 87 8.48 6.86 -5.49
C PHE A 87 8.43 7.70 -6.76
N VAL A 88 7.76 7.23 -7.81
CA VAL A 88 7.55 8.00 -9.03
C VAL A 88 6.64 9.21 -8.77
N GLU A 89 5.59 9.05 -7.98
CA GLU A 89 4.68 10.15 -7.61
C GLU A 89 5.36 11.21 -6.72
N MET A 90 6.42 10.85 -5.99
CA MET A 90 7.18 11.79 -5.16
C MET A 90 8.06 12.78 -5.97
N PHE A 91 8.17 12.64 -7.30
CA PHE A 91 8.89 13.62 -8.11
C PHE A 91 8.21 15.00 -8.10
N ILE A 92 8.81 15.96 -7.41
CA ILE A 92 8.38 17.38 -7.44
C ILE A 92 8.64 18.06 -8.79
N ARG A 93 9.46 17.44 -9.65
CA ARG A 93 9.89 17.95 -10.95
C ARG A 93 10.18 16.78 -11.87
N THR A 94 9.49 16.73 -13.00
CA THR A 94 9.78 15.75 -14.05
C THR A 94 10.39 16.44 -15.29
N PRO A 95 11.06 15.68 -16.18
CA PRO A 95 11.50 16.20 -17.48
C PRO A 95 10.34 16.71 -18.36
N GLN A 96 9.13 16.18 -18.18
CA GLN A 96 7.93 16.59 -18.93
C GLN A 96 7.53 18.02 -18.56
N ASP A 97 7.69 18.40 -17.29
CA ASP A 97 7.42 19.76 -16.80
C ASP A 97 8.43 20.81 -17.28
N ARG A 98 9.50 20.39 -17.97
CA ARG A 98 10.58 21.31 -18.39
C ARG A 98 10.08 22.36 -19.37
N ALA A 99 9.30 21.97 -20.36
CA ALA A 99 8.77 22.89 -21.37
C ALA A 99 7.75 23.87 -20.77
N ASP A 100 6.91 23.39 -19.86
CA ASP A 100 5.92 24.21 -19.17
C ASP A 100 6.54 25.18 -18.16
N ARG A 101 7.62 24.79 -17.48
CA ARG A 101 8.39 25.70 -16.60
C ARG A 101 9.14 26.77 -17.40
N GLN A 102 9.78 26.40 -18.51
CA GLN A 102 10.42 27.37 -19.41
C GLN A 102 9.43 28.40 -19.95
N LYS A 103 8.19 28.00 -20.27
CA LYS A 103 7.12 28.92 -20.67
C LYS A 103 6.62 29.81 -19.54
N LYS A 104 6.67 29.34 -18.29
CA LYS A 104 6.24 30.07 -17.08
C LYS A 104 7.35 30.92 -16.44
N GLY A 105 8.57 30.94 -16.99
CA GLY A 105 9.69 31.73 -16.49
C GLY A 105 10.27 31.23 -15.15
N LEU A 106 10.10 29.94 -14.86
CA LEU A 106 10.60 29.24 -13.66
C LEU A 106 11.84 28.40 -13.94
#